data_AF-A0A6U0KPK1-F1
#
_entry.id   AF-A0A6U0KPK1-F1
#
_cell.length_a   1.000
_cell.length_b   1.000
_cell.length_c   1.000
_cell.angle_alpha   90.00
_cell.angle_beta   90.00
_cell.angle_gamma   90.00
#
_symmetry.space_group_name_H-M   'P 1'
#
loop_
_entity.id
_entity.type
_entity.pdbx_description
1 polymer ?
#
loop_
_entity_poly.entity_id
_entity_poly.type
_entity_poly.pdbx_seq_one_letter_code
_entity_poly.pdbx_strand_id
1 'polypeptide(L)'
;MKFLKAIASVGILFLSSGVSAADSKRGENKEQDALNDIQTGMAGMQQAAKDPALLAQLIQDMQDPELMAEAKKMMESPEFKKQMKKMEGSKDFKESTKKAREAMKDPATAARMEAQMEHMLTKGQDQLKDNAKNQMADAMQAMNNPDVMAQAAKMMSDPDFQKNMAKMAQDPAFKNYMTAMQDMMKDPDAKKRMERMSEQLKSAM
;
A
#
# COMPACT_ATOMS: atom_id res chain seq x y z
N MET A 1 -6.41 -29.79 -5.97
CA MET A 1 -6.38 -29.21 -4.61
C MET A 1 -7.34 -28.02 -4.59
N LYS A 2 -8.19 -27.93 -3.58
CA LYS A 2 -9.43 -27.14 -3.52
C LYS A 2 -9.27 -25.94 -2.57
N PHE A 3 -8.75 -24.78 -2.97
CA PHE A 3 -8.61 -23.64 -2.03
C PHE A 3 -8.65 -22.21 -2.64
N LEU A 4 -9.41 -21.96 -3.71
CA LEU A 4 -9.54 -20.60 -4.27
C LEU A 4 -11.00 -20.21 -4.54
N LYS A 5 -11.83 -20.25 -3.49
CA LYS A 5 -13.20 -19.72 -3.52
C LYS A 5 -13.43 -18.81 -2.33
N ALA A 6 -12.98 -17.57 -2.41
CA ALA A 6 -13.58 -16.43 -1.73
C ALA A 6 -12.80 -15.17 -2.11
N ILE A 7 -13.49 -14.04 -2.18
CA ILE A 7 -12.98 -12.67 -2.33
C ILE A 7 -12.89 -12.20 -3.80
N ALA A 8 -14.03 -11.76 -4.34
CA ALA A 8 -14.09 -10.70 -5.34
C ALA A 8 -15.54 -10.21 -5.47
N SER A 9 -15.96 -9.25 -4.65
CA SER A 9 -17.24 -8.57 -4.87
C SER A 9 -17.32 -7.26 -4.08
N VAL A 10 -16.80 -6.18 -4.65
CA VAL A 10 -17.29 -4.82 -4.40
C VAL A 10 -17.49 -4.16 -5.77
N GLY A 11 -18.74 -4.17 -6.24
CA GLY A 11 -19.16 -3.49 -7.46
C GLY A 11 -19.38 -2.00 -7.18
N ILE A 12 -18.75 -1.16 -7.99
CA ILE A 12 -18.88 0.30 -8.02
C ILE A 12 -20.29 0.68 -8.49
N LEU A 13 -21.02 1.48 -7.71
CA LEU A 13 -22.25 2.13 -8.14
C LEU A 13 -22.09 3.65 -8.06
N PHE A 14 -22.14 4.28 -9.24
CA PHE A 14 -22.19 5.73 -9.44
C PHE A 14 -23.44 6.32 -8.79
N LEU A 15 -23.26 7.28 -7.88
CA LEU A 15 -24.30 8.22 -7.44
C LEU A 15 -23.68 9.61 -7.33
N SER A 16 -23.95 10.44 -8.34
CA SER A 16 -23.68 11.87 -8.36
C SER A 16 -24.61 12.58 -7.36
N SER A 17 -24.06 13.04 -6.24
CA SER A 17 -24.68 14.09 -5.41
C SER A 17 -23.56 15.02 -4.94
N GLY A 18 -23.73 16.32 -5.18
CA GLY A 18 -22.71 17.35 -5.00
C GLY A 18 -22.03 17.35 -3.63
N VAL A 19 -20.70 17.41 -3.64
CA VAL A 19 -19.87 17.73 -2.48
C VAL A 19 -20.01 19.21 -2.20
N SER A 20 -20.73 19.54 -1.13
CA SER A 20 -20.54 20.81 -0.42
C SER A 20 -19.62 20.52 0.76
N ALA A 21 -18.43 21.10 0.71
CA ALA A 21 -17.46 21.08 1.80
C ALA A 21 -18.10 21.71 3.05
N ALA A 22 -18.22 20.93 4.12
CA ALA A 22 -18.57 21.45 5.44
C ALA A 22 -17.63 20.82 6.47
N ASP A 23 -16.64 21.62 6.89
CA ASP A 23 -15.92 21.51 8.16
C ASP A 23 -16.92 21.17 9.29
N SER A 24 -16.99 19.90 9.67
CA SER A 24 -17.75 19.45 10.84
C SER A 24 -16.80 18.76 11.79
N LYS A 25 -16.70 19.31 13.00
CA LYS A 25 -15.88 18.81 14.11
C LYS A 25 -16.19 17.33 14.37
N ARG A 26 -15.19 16.48 14.11
CA ARG A 26 -15.19 15.03 14.41
C ARG A 26 -15.37 14.84 15.93
N GLY A 27 -16.38 14.08 16.38
CA GLY A 27 -16.51 13.67 17.79
C GLY A 27 -17.85 13.84 18.50
N GLU A 28 -18.84 14.55 17.97
CA GLU A 28 -20.15 14.72 18.66
C GLU A 28 -21.17 13.61 18.34
N ASN A 29 -21.03 12.92 17.20
CA ASN A 29 -22.01 11.92 16.78
C ASN A 29 -21.34 10.71 16.10
N LYS A 30 -21.00 9.69 16.91
CA LYS A 30 -20.30 8.47 16.46
C LYS A 30 -20.99 7.75 15.30
N GLU A 31 -22.33 7.80 15.22
CA GLU A 31 -23.05 7.22 14.09
C GLU A 31 -22.82 8.00 12.78
N GLN A 32 -22.71 9.33 12.86
CA GLN A 32 -22.47 10.20 11.71
C GLN A 32 -21.00 10.12 11.27
N ASP A 33 -20.07 10.06 12.22
CA ASP A 33 -18.65 9.85 11.94
C ASP A 33 -18.41 8.50 11.25
N ALA A 34 -19.03 7.42 11.76
CA ALA A 34 -18.94 6.12 11.11
C ALA A 34 -19.59 6.10 9.71
N LEU A 35 -20.67 6.87 9.50
CA LEU A 35 -21.27 7.04 8.16
C LEU A 35 -20.32 7.77 7.21
N ASN A 36 -19.68 8.84 7.68
CA ASN A 36 -18.71 9.61 6.90
C ASN A 36 -17.46 8.78 6.58
N ASP A 37 -16.97 7.99 7.52
CA ASP A 37 -15.84 7.09 7.33
C ASP A 37 -16.17 5.99 6.30
N ILE A 38 -17.38 5.41 6.36
CA ILE A 38 -17.84 4.43 5.35
C ILE A 38 -18.02 5.07 3.98
N GLN A 39 -18.58 6.29 3.90
CA GLN A 39 -18.70 7.01 2.64
C GLN A 39 -17.34 7.34 2.03
N THR A 40 -16.40 7.80 2.86
CA THR A 40 -15.03 8.10 2.43
C THR A 40 -14.30 6.84 1.97
N GLY A 41 -14.45 5.74 2.72
CA GLY A 41 -13.89 4.44 2.35
C GLY A 41 -14.49 3.89 1.05
N MET A 42 -15.80 4.03 0.84
CA MET A 42 -16.44 3.66 -0.42
C MET A 42 -15.97 4.54 -1.57
N ALA A 43 -15.86 5.85 -1.39
CA ALA A 43 -15.35 6.76 -2.42
C ALA A 43 -13.90 6.40 -2.80
N GLY A 44 -13.05 6.08 -1.82
CA GLY A 44 -11.70 5.59 -2.04
C GLY A 44 -11.67 4.29 -2.84
N MET A 45 -12.53 3.32 -2.52
CA MET A 45 -12.67 2.09 -3.30
C MET A 45 -13.17 2.34 -4.73
N GLN A 46 -14.12 3.26 -4.91
CA GLN A 46 -14.62 3.62 -6.24
C GLN A 46 -13.56 4.30 -7.09
N GLN A 47 -12.71 5.11 -6.47
CA GLN A 47 -11.56 5.73 -7.13
C GLN A 47 -10.52 4.68 -7.50
N ALA A 48 -10.17 3.80 -6.56
CA ALA A 48 -9.22 2.72 -6.79
C ALA A 48 -9.68 1.82 -7.92
N ALA A 49 -10.96 1.46 -7.99
CA ALA A 49 -11.45 0.58 -9.05
C ALA A 49 -11.62 1.27 -10.43
N LYS A 50 -11.37 2.59 -10.54
CA LYS A 50 -11.22 3.32 -11.81
C LYS A 50 -9.76 3.51 -12.22
N ASP A 51 -8.82 3.36 -11.30
CA ASP A 51 -7.39 3.56 -11.52
C ASP A 51 -6.65 2.22 -11.38
N PRO A 52 -6.10 1.66 -12.48
CA PRO A 52 -5.41 0.38 -12.46
C PRO A 52 -4.30 0.28 -11.41
N ALA A 53 -3.51 1.35 -11.22
CA ALA A 53 -2.40 1.35 -10.28
C ALA A 53 -2.89 1.35 -8.83
N LEU A 54 -3.90 2.18 -8.51
CA LEU A 54 -4.52 2.17 -7.19
C LEU A 54 -5.25 0.86 -6.90
N LEU A 55 -5.89 0.24 -7.89
CA LEU A 55 -6.52 -1.07 -7.74
C LEU A 55 -5.47 -2.14 -7.44
N ALA A 56 -4.37 -2.18 -8.19
CA ALA A 56 -3.28 -3.13 -7.98
C ALA A 56 -2.64 -2.96 -6.60
N GLN A 57 -2.39 -1.72 -6.17
CA GLN A 57 -1.88 -1.43 -4.84
C GLN A 57 -2.87 -1.88 -3.76
N LEU A 58 -4.15 -1.55 -3.89
CA LEU A 58 -5.19 -1.96 -2.94
C LEU A 58 -5.29 -3.50 -2.80
N ILE A 59 -5.21 -4.23 -3.92
CA ILE A 59 -5.22 -5.71 -3.87
C ILE A 59 -3.93 -6.24 -3.24
N GLN A 60 -2.79 -5.59 -3.43
CA GLN A 60 -1.55 -5.96 -2.76
C GLN A 60 -1.63 -5.70 -1.25
N ASP A 61 -2.16 -4.55 -0.85
CA ASP A 61 -2.36 -4.17 0.55
C ASP A 61 -3.36 -5.13 1.23
N MET A 62 -4.40 -5.57 0.51
CA MET A 62 -5.33 -6.60 1.00
C MET A 62 -4.74 -8.01 1.08
N GLN A 63 -3.56 -8.28 0.48
CA GLN A 63 -2.87 -9.55 0.68
C GLN A 63 -2.03 -9.56 1.96
N ASP A 64 -1.79 -8.39 2.55
CA ASP A 64 -1.10 -8.28 3.83
C ASP A 64 -2.01 -8.82 4.96
N PRO A 65 -1.56 -9.86 5.69
CA PRO A 65 -2.35 -10.47 6.75
C PRO A 65 -2.61 -9.52 7.93
N GLU A 66 -1.73 -8.55 8.21
CA GLU A 66 -1.91 -7.59 9.29
C GLU A 66 -3.01 -6.58 8.94
N LEU A 67 -2.97 -6.03 7.72
CA LEU A 67 -4.02 -5.16 7.20
C LEU A 67 -5.36 -5.88 7.11
N MET A 68 -5.39 -7.15 6.67
CA MET A 68 -6.62 -7.94 6.68
C MET A 68 -7.17 -8.17 8.09
N ALA A 69 -6.31 -8.41 9.08
CA ALA A 69 -6.74 -8.60 10.46
C ALA A 69 -7.35 -7.31 11.02
N GLU A 70 -6.74 -6.16 10.74
CA GLU A 70 -7.27 -4.86 11.16
C GLU A 70 -8.57 -4.49 10.43
N ALA A 71 -8.63 -4.68 9.12
CA ALA A 71 -9.84 -4.48 8.33
C ALA A 71 -10.98 -5.38 8.83
N LYS A 72 -10.68 -6.65 9.14
CA LYS A 72 -11.66 -7.58 9.73
C LYS A 72 -12.13 -7.13 11.10
N LYS A 73 -11.24 -6.63 11.95
CA LYS A 73 -11.60 -6.07 13.26
C LYS A 73 -12.52 -4.87 13.11
N MET A 74 -12.27 -3.99 12.15
CA MET A 74 -13.16 -2.86 11.82
C MET A 74 -14.53 -3.34 11.30
N MET A 75 -14.56 -4.32 10.39
CA MET A 75 -15.81 -4.90 9.88
C MET A 75 -16.62 -5.63 10.97
N GLU A 76 -15.94 -6.23 11.94
CA GLU A 76 -16.58 -6.91 13.05
C GLU A 76 -17.08 -5.94 14.14
N SER A 77 -16.71 -4.66 14.05
CA SER A 77 -17.16 -3.65 14.99
C SER A 77 -18.69 -3.52 15.01
N PRO A 78 -19.29 -3.29 16.19
CA PRO A 78 -20.73 -3.19 16.33
C PRO A 78 -21.33 -2.01 15.55
N GLU A 79 -20.58 -0.92 15.39
CA GLU A 79 -20.99 0.26 14.62
C GLU A 79 -21.09 -0.07 13.13
N PHE A 80 -20.06 -0.72 12.57
CA PHE A 80 -20.07 -1.19 11.19
C PHE A 80 -21.21 -2.20 10.94
N LYS A 81 -21.37 -3.20 11.83
CA LYS A 81 -22.47 -4.18 11.74
C LYS A 81 -23.85 -3.52 11.79
N LYS A 82 -24.04 -2.50 12.63
CA LYS A 82 -25.31 -1.77 12.74
C LYS A 82 -25.62 -1.02 11.44
N GLN A 83 -24.62 -0.37 10.85
CA GLN A 83 -24.79 0.32 9.58
C GLN A 83 -25.02 -0.64 8.41
N MET A 84 -24.23 -1.72 8.32
CA MET A 84 -24.44 -2.76 7.31
C MET A 84 -25.85 -3.35 7.41
N LYS A 85 -26.36 -3.65 8.61
CA LYS A 85 -27.74 -4.12 8.78
C LYS A 85 -28.79 -3.10 8.32
N LYS A 86 -28.58 -1.80 8.58
CA LYS A 86 -29.47 -0.74 8.07
C LYS A 86 -29.44 -0.70 6.53
N MET A 87 -28.26 -0.82 5.93
CA MET A 87 -28.09 -0.83 4.48
C MET A 87 -28.67 -2.09 3.84
N GLU A 88 -28.39 -3.27 4.38
CA GLU A 88 -28.95 -4.56 3.95
C GLU A 88 -30.48 -4.61 4.03
N GLY A 89 -31.06 -3.89 4.99
CA GLY A 89 -32.51 -3.74 5.15
C GLY A 89 -33.15 -2.90 4.04
N SER A 90 -32.39 -2.03 3.36
CA SER A 90 -32.90 -1.14 2.32
C SER A 90 -33.34 -1.91 1.07
N LYS A 91 -34.41 -1.42 0.41
CA LYS A 91 -34.89 -2.01 -0.85
C LYS A 91 -33.83 -1.92 -1.94
N ASP A 92 -33.14 -0.78 -2.03
CA ASP A 92 -32.14 -0.53 -3.06
C ASP A 92 -30.97 -1.50 -2.96
N PHE A 93 -30.49 -1.77 -1.74
CA PHE A 93 -29.44 -2.76 -1.52
C PHE A 93 -29.89 -4.18 -1.87
N LYS A 94 -31.12 -4.57 -1.50
CA LYS A 94 -31.65 -5.90 -1.85
C LYS A 94 -31.81 -6.09 -3.35
N GLU A 95 -32.30 -5.07 -4.05
CA GLU A 95 -32.51 -5.12 -5.50
C GLU A 95 -31.17 -5.15 -6.24
N SER A 96 -30.23 -4.28 -5.87
CA SER A 96 -28.87 -4.27 -6.45
C SER A 96 -28.12 -5.56 -6.15
N THR A 97 -28.20 -6.10 -4.94
CA THR A 97 -27.60 -7.40 -4.59
C THR A 97 -28.21 -8.54 -5.41
N LYS A 98 -29.53 -8.53 -5.64
CA LYS A 98 -30.19 -9.54 -6.46
C LYS A 98 -29.70 -9.47 -7.91
N LYS A 99 -29.66 -8.27 -8.50
CA LYS A 99 -29.15 -8.05 -9.87
C LYS A 99 -27.69 -8.46 -10.00
N ALA A 100 -26.84 -8.07 -9.05
CA ALA A 100 -25.43 -8.46 -9.04
C ALA A 100 -25.26 -9.98 -8.96
N ARG A 101 -26.03 -10.65 -8.09
CA ARG A 101 -26.01 -12.11 -7.97
C ARG A 101 -26.51 -12.81 -9.23
N GLU A 102 -27.51 -12.26 -9.93
CA GLU A 102 -27.98 -12.78 -11.21
C GLU A 102 -26.94 -12.62 -12.32
N ALA A 103 -26.29 -11.45 -12.40
CA ALA A 103 -25.19 -11.19 -13.33
C ALA A 103 -23.99 -12.12 -13.09
N MET A 104 -23.63 -12.41 -11.83
CA MET A 104 -22.54 -13.34 -11.50
C MET A 104 -22.87 -14.82 -11.75
N LYS A 105 -24.16 -15.18 -11.83
CA LYS A 105 -24.56 -16.54 -12.19
C LYS A 105 -24.41 -16.81 -13.68
N ASP A 106 -24.32 -15.77 -14.52
CA ASP A 106 -23.98 -15.91 -15.92
C ASP A 106 -22.46 -16.10 -16.05
N PRO A 107 -22.00 -17.30 -16.46
CA PRO A 107 -20.57 -17.60 -16.59
C PRO A 107 -19.88 -16.70 -17.63
N ALA A 108 -20.59 -16.20 -18.65
CA ALA A 108 -20.03 -15.28 -19.62
C ALA A 108 -19.74 -13.90 -19.01
N THR A 109 -20.65 -13.42 -18.15
CA THR A 109 -20.48 -12.17 -17.42
C THR A 109 -19.39 -12.29 -16.34
N ALA A 110 -19.35 -13.41 -15.62
CA ALA A 110 -18.29 -13.70 -14.65
C ALA A 110 -16.90 -13.74 -15.33
N ALA A 111 -16.76 -14.47 -16.44
CA ALA A 111 -15.50 -14.55 -17.18
C ALA A 111 -15.04 -13.19 -17.73
N ARG A 112 -15.98 -12.36 -18.22
CA ARG A 112 -15.66 -10.99 -18.66
C ARG A 112 -15.19 -10.10 -17.51
N MET A 113 -15.84 -10.19 -16.35
CA MET A 113 -15.42 -9.43 -15.18
C MET A 113 -14.03 -9.88 -14.69
N GLU A 114 -13.78 -11.18 -14.65
CA GLU A 114 -12.48 -11.73 -14.27
C GLU A 114 -11.38 -11.27 -15.23
N ALA A 115 -11.60 -11.38 -16.54
CA ALA A 115 -10.66 -10.91 -17.55
C ALA A 115 -10.43 -9.39 -17.48
N GLN A 116 -11.47 -8.59 -17.24
CA GLN A 116 -11.34 -7.15 -17.08
C GLN A 116 -10.54 -6.79 -15.82
N MET A 117 -10.79 -7.51 -14.73
CA MET A 117 -10.07 -7.32 -13.47
C MET A 117 -8.61 -7.73 -13.61
N GLU A 118 -8.32 -8.90 -14.17
CA GLU A 118 -6.97 -9.38 -14.45
C GLU A 118 -6.19 -8.40 -15.34
N HIS A 119 -6.85 -7.87 -16.38
CA HIS A 119 -6.25 -6.86 -17.26
C HIS A 119 -5.94 -5.55 -16.52
N MET A 120 -6.87 -5.06 -15.68
CA MET A 120 -6.62 -3.87 -14.87
C MET A 120 -5.51 -4.10 -13.85
N LEU A 121 -5.46 -5.26 -13.21
CA LEU A 121 -4.43 -5.60 -12.24
C LEU A 121 -3.06 -5.72 -12.90
N THR A 122 -2.99 -6.35 -14.07
CA THR A 122 -1.75 -6.47 -14.83
C THR A 122 -1.25 -5.08 -15.23
N LYS A 123 -2.12 -4.24 -15.82
CA LYS A 123 -1.79 -2.85 -16.16
C LYS A 123 -1.34 -2.04 -14.95
N GLY A 124 -2.03 -2.19 -13.81
CA GLY A 124 -1.67 -1.52 -12.57
C GLY A 124 -0.31 -1.95 -12.05
N GLN A 125 -0.03 -3.25 -12.03
CA GLN A 125 1.28 -3.78 -11.64
C GLN A 125 2.39 -3.32 -12.57
N ASP A 126 2.14 -3.28 -13.88
CA ASP A 126 3.11 -2.77 -14.86
C ASP A 126 3.38 -1.28 -14.63
N GLN A 127 2.33 -0.47 -14.40
CA GLN A 127 2.48 0.94 -14.04
C GLN A 127 3.25 1.14 -12.72
N LEU A 128 2.96 0.34 -11.70
CA LEU A 128 3.69 0.38 -10.44
C LEU A 128 5.16 0.01 -10.63
N LYS A 129 5.46 -1.02 -11.43
CA LYS A 129 6.83 -1.44 -11.75
C LYS A 129 7.57 -0.37 -12.56
N ASP A 130 6.93 0.23 -13.54
CA ASP A 130 7.55 1.27 -14.38
C ASP A 130 7.79 2.55 -13.57
N ASN A 131 6.84 2.95 -12.72
CA ASN A 131 7.04 4.05 -11.78
C ASN A 131 8.18 3.75 -10.79
N ALA A 132 8.24 2.53 -10.24
CA ALA A 132 9.31 2.12 -9.35
C ALA A 132 10.68 2.09 -10.06
N LYS A 133 10.75 1.60 -11.30
CA LYS A 133 11.98 1.63 -12.12
C LYS A 133 12.42 3.06 -12.40
N ASN A 134 11.50 3.95 -12.75
CA ASN A 134 11.82 5.35 -13.02
C ASN A 134 12.30 6.05 -11.75
N GLN A 135 11.63 5.86 -10.61
CA GLN A 135 12.09 6.42 -9.35
C GLN A 135 13.43 5.84 -8.88
N MET A 136 13.67 4.55 -9.09
CA MET A 136 14.95 3.92 -8.78
C MET A 136 16.06 4.41 -9.71
N ALA A 137 15.77 4.61 -10.99
CA ALA A 137 16.69 5.21 -11.96
C ALA A 137 17.00 6.67 -11.61
N ASP A 138 15.98 7.47 -11.26
CA ASP A 138 16.15 8.85 -10.81
C ASP A 138 16.95 8.93 -9.50
N ALA A 139 16.71 8.01 -8.56
CA ALA A 139 17.48 7.92 -7.33
C ALA A 139 18.93 7.52 -7.58
N MET A 140 19.19 6.53 -8.46
CA MET A 140 20.55 6.17 -8.87
C MET A 140 21.24 7.30 -9.62
N GLN A 141 20.51 8.03 -10.46
CA GLN A 141 21.04 9.17 -11.21
C GLN A 141 21.35 10.34 -10.28
N ALA A 142 20.52 10.58 -9.26
CA ALA A 142 20.81 11.56 -8.21
C ALA A 142 22.04 11.16 -7.39
N MET A 143 22.24 9.88 -7.07
CA MET A 143 23.47 9.42 -6.39
C MET A 143 24.73 9.50 -7.27
N ASN A 144 24.58 9.35 -8.58
CA ASN A 144 25.67 9.55 -9.54
C ASN A 144 25.87 11.02 -9.95
N ASN A 145 24.99 11.92 -9.52
CA ASN A 145 25.11 13.34 -9.80
C ASN A 145 26.15 13.95 -8.84
N PRO A 146 27.27 14.50 -9.35
CA PRO A 146 28.32 15.07 -8.52
C PRO A 146 27.83 16.27 -7.69
N ASP A 147 26.84 17.03 -8.15
CA ASP A 147 26.29 18.17 -7.41
C ASP A 147 25.45 17.72 -6.22
N VAL A 148 24.66 16.65 -6.40
CA VAL A 148 23.89 16.04 -5.31
C VAL A 148 24.84 15.39 -4.30
N MET A 149 25.89 14.70 -4.76
CA MET A 149 26.93 14.17 -3.88
C MET A 149 27.72 15.25 -3.16
N ALA A 150 28.03 16.37 -3.83
CA ALA A 150 28.69 17.51 -3.21
C ALA A 150 27.78 18.19 -2.18
N GLN A 151 26.48 18.30 -2.46
CA GLN A 151 25.50 18.83 -1.52
C GLN A 151 25.29 17.88 -0.33
N ALA A 152 25.22 16.57 -0.56
CA ALA A 152 25.18 15.56 0.49
C ALA A 152 26.46 15.58 1.34
N ALA A 153 27.64 15.69 0.72
CA ALA A 153 28.91 15.83 1.42
C ALA A 153 28.99 17.14 2.23
N LYS A 154 28.43 18.23 1.69
CA LYS A 154 28.34 19.52 2.38
C LYS A 154 27.40 19.45 3.58
N MET A 155 26.27 18.77 3.44
CA MET A 155 25.32 18.52 4.53
C MET A 155 25.91 17.57 5.59
N MET A 156 26.68 16.55 5.18
CA MET A 156 27.45 15.70 6.10
C MET A 156 28.59 16.45 6.80
N SER A 157 29.12 17.48 6.16
CA SER A 157 30.14 18.37 6.72
C SER A 157 29.54 19.50 7.54
N ASP A 158 28.21 19.60 7.60
CA ASP A 158 27.53 20.60 8.40
C ASP A 158 27.75 20.30 9.90
N PRO A 159 28.23 21.27 10.69
CA PRO A 159 28.53 21.06 12.11
C PRO A 159 27.30 20.63 12.93
N ASP A 160 26.08 21.05 12.57
CA ASP A 160 24.86 20.62 13.27
C ASP A 160 24.51 19.17 12.94
N PHE A 161 24.71 18.77 11.68
CA PHE A 161 24.56 17.39 11.26
C PHE A 161 25.61 16.49 11.94
N GLN A 162 26.88 16.91 11.97
CA GLN A 162 27.95 16.19 12.66
C GLN A 162 27.69 16.06 14.16
N LYS A 163 27.17 17.11 14.80
CA LYS A 163 26.82 17.09 16.22
C LYS A 163 25.67 16.13 16.51
N ASN A 164 24.64 16.12 15.66
CA ASN A 164 23.52 15.18 15.78
C ASN A 164 23.96 13.73 15.52
N MET A 165 24.83 13.52 14.52
CA MET A 165 25.40 12.21 14.24
C MET A 165 26.32 11.73 15.37
N ALA A 166 27.13 12.61 15.95
CA ALA A 166 27.97 12.30 17.11
C ALA A 166 27.12 11.96 18.35
N LYS A 167 25.99 12.64 18.54
CA LYS A 167 25.03 12.33 19.61
C LYS A 167 24.37 10.96 19.39
N MET A 168 24.04 10.62 18.14
CA MET A 168 23.55 9.28 17.77
C MET A 168 24.64 8.21 17.89
N ALA A 169 25.90 8.55 17.60
CA ALA A 169 27.03 7.63 17.75
C ALA A 169 27.42 7.36 19.21
N GLN A 170 27.01 8.25 20.11
CA GLN A 170 27.10 8.05 21.56
C GLN A 170 25.96 7.16 22.09
N ASP A 171 24.94 6.88 21.28
CA ASP A 171 23.87 5.97 21.65
C ASP A 171 24.42 4.54 21.81
N PRO A 172 24.14 3.85 22.93
CA PRO A 172 24.54 2.47 23.16
C PRO A 172 24.10 1.51 22.03
N ALA A 173 22.94 1.74 21.43
CA ALA A 173 22.45 0.94 20.32
C ALA A 173 23.35 1.06 19.07
N PHE A 174 23.83 2.28 18.80
CA PHE A 174 24.73 2.54 17.68
C PHE A 174 26.14 1.98 17.95
N LYS A 175 26.64 2.08 19.20
CA LYS A 175 27.89 1.42 19.60
C LYS A 175 27.85 -0.10 19.40
N ASN A 176 26.76 -0.74 19.78
CA ASN A 176 26.58 -2.18 19.57
C ASN A 176 26.57 -2.53 18.07
N TYR A 177 25.89 -1.71 17.25
CA TYR A 177 25.89 -1.87 15.80
C TYR A 177 27.28 -1.71 15.18
N MET A 178 28.02 -0.65 15.56
CA MET A 178 29.39 -0.43 15.07
C MET A 178 30.34 -1.55 15.48
N THR A 179 30.17 -2.10 16.69
CA THR A 179 30.98 -3.22 17.19
C THR A 179 30.69 -4.48 16.39
N ALA A 180 29.41 -4.80 16.17
CA ALA A 180 29.00 -5.93 15.33
C ALA A 180 29.49 -5.78 13.87
N MET A 181 29.48 -4.57 13.32
CA MET A 181 30.00 -4.29 11.98
C MET A 181 31.52 -4.43 11.90
N GLN A 182 32.25 -3.97 12.93
CA GLN A 182 33.69 -4.16 13.02
C GLN A 182 34.08 -5.64 13.16
N ASP A 183 33.33 -6.39 13.96
CA ASP A 183 33.54 -7.83 14.13
C ASP A 183 33.26 -8.57 12.82
N MET A 184 32.20 -8.20 12.10
CA MET A 184 31.92 -8.72 10.77
C MET A 184 33.03 -8.36 9.75
N MET A 185 33.63 -7.17 9.78
CA MET A 185 34.74 -6.84 8.86
C MET A 185 36.05 -7.54 9.20
N LYS A 186 36.25 -7.86 10.49
CA LYS A 186 37.40 -8.64 10.96
C LYS A 186 37.20 -10.14 10.76
N ASP A 187 35.95 -10.58 10.60
CA ASP A 187 35.61 -11.96 10.29
C ASP A 187 36.03 -12.31 8.83
N PRO A 188 37.01 -13.21 8.66
CA PRO A 188 37.48 -13.60 7.33
C PRO A 188 36.40 -14.25 6.46
N ASP A 189 35.36 -14.84 7.04
CA ASP A 189 34.27 -15.46 6.28
C ASP A 189 33.26 -14.44 5.76
N ALA A 190 33.00 -13.39 6.54
CA ALA A 190 32.19 -12.26 6.07
C ALA A 190 32.91 -11.48 4.96
N LYS A 191 34.24 -11.32 5.05
CA LYS A 191 35.05 -10.73 3.97
C LYS A 191 34.97 -11.54 2.67
N LYS A 192 35.08 -12.87 2.73
CA LYS A 192 34.88 -13.77 1.58
C LYS A 192 33.46 -13.73 1.00
N ARG A 193 32.45 -13.45 1.83
CA ARG A 193 31.07 -13.27 1.37
C ARG A 193 30.91 -11.96 0.61
N MET A 194 31.53 -10.89 1.10
CA MET A 194 31.47 -9.56 0.49
C MET A 194 32.24 -9.52 -0.83
N GLU A 195 33.40 -10.19 -0.92
CA GLU A 195 34.14 -10.37 -2.17
C GLU A 195 33.32 -11.12 -3.23
N ARG A 196 32.70 -12.25 -2.87
CA ARG A 196 31.80 -12.99 -3.76
C ARG A 196 30.61 -12.17 -4.23
N MET A 197 30.03 -11.36 -3.34
CA MET A 197 28.92 -10.49 -3.69
C MET A 197 29.35 -9.37 -4.65
N SER A 198 30.57 -8.84 -4.48
CA SER A 198 31.14 -7.85 -5.39
C SER A 198 31.46 -8.43 -6.78
N GLU A 199 31.88 -9.69 -6.86
CA GLU A 199 32.12 -10.41 -8.11
C GLU A 199 30.81 -10.71 -8.85
N GLN A 200 29.74 -11.04 -8.12
CA GLN A 200 28.40 -11.23 -8.69
C GLN A 200 27.81 -9.92 -9.21
N LEU A 201 28.05 -8.79 -8.52
CA LEU A 201 27.64 -7.46 -8.99
C LEU A 201 28.42 -7.02 -10.23
N LYS A 202 29.73 -7.29 -10.30
CA LYS A 202 30.57 -6.99 -11.46
C LYS A 202 30.25 -7.85 -12.69
N SER A 203 29.71 -9.04 -12.52
CA SER A 203 29.32 -9.92 -13.62
C SER A 203 27.88 -9.68 -14.11
N ALA A 204 27.10 -8.87 -13.37
CA ALA A 204 25.75 -8.47 -13.73
C ALA A 204 25.66 -7.05 -14.33
N MET A 205 26.79 -6.33 -14.44
CA MET A 205 26.96 -5.10 -15.23
C MET A 205 27.70 -5.42 -16.53
#